data_AF-A0A9D3WGU1-F1
#
_entry.id   AF-A0A9D3WGU1-F1
#
_cell.length_a   1.000
_cell.length_b   1.000
_cell.length_c   1.000
_cell.angle_alpha   90.00
_cell.angle_beta   90.00
_cell.angle_gamma   90.00
#
_symmetry.space_group_name_H-M   'P 1'
#
loop_
_entity.id
_entity.type
_entity.pdbx_description
1 polymer ?
#
loop_
_entity_poly.entity_id
_entity_poly.type
_entity_poly.pdbx_seq_one_letter_code
_entity_poly.pdbx_strand_id
1 'polypeptide(L)'
;MADLWHPIGGISITDLRNKCYLFQFFNEVDAQRVEIHELPAGLMSESMARQFSDFLGKFLDYDTSISFSSNRTYMRIHVCLDVTTPLKCKKKIEVSGGLIVYAHFKYEKLSQFCFICGKLRHRESYCPFRLRIDPSKIIFGWDLSLHAVPRWRTTVVSRWLWEADGS
;
A
#
# COMPACT_ATOMS: atom_id res chain seq x y z
N MET A 1 6.19 14.45 25.15
CA MET A 1 7.16 15.35 24.46
C MET A 1 7.18 14.92 23.01
N ALA A 2 7.05 15.86 22.07
CA ALA A 2 6.52 15.68 20.72
C ALA A 2 6.83 14.34 20.02
N ASP A 3 5.75 13.68 19.59
CA ASP A 3 5.70 12.55 18.67
C ASP A 3 6.34 12.91 17.31
N LEU A 4 7.51 12.36 17.01
CA LEU A 4 7.94 12.12 15.65
C LEU A 4 7.72 10.64 15.33
N TRP A 5 7.16 10.36 14.16
CA TRP A 5 7.10 9.01 13.62
C TRP A 5 8.54 8.47 13.49
N HIS A 6 8.84 7.31 14.09
CA HIS A 6 10.14 6.66 14.02
C HIS A 6 10.03 5.41 13.14
N PRO A 7 10.84 5.29 12.08
CA PRO A 7 10.91 4.09 11.25
C PRO A 7 11.42 2.93 12.07
N ILE A 8 10.88 1.74 11.85
CA ILE A 8 11.20 0.56 12.65
C ILE A 8 12.69 0.17 12.48
N GLY A 9 13.32 0.56 11.37
CA GLY A 9 14.76 0.38 11.13
C GLY A 9 15.59 1.67 11.20
N GLY A 10 14.96 2.83 11.39
CA GLY A 10 15.56 4.16 11.21
C GLY A 10 15.38 4.76 9.80
N ILE A 11 15.71 6.04 9.65
CA ILE A 11 15.83 6.76 8.37
C ILE A 11 17.22 7.38 8.32
N SER A 12 17.88 7.33 7.18
CA SER A 12 18.98 8.23 6.84
C SER A 12 18.48 9.38 5.97
N ILE A 13 18.91 10.60 6.29
CA ILE A 13 18.57 11.81 5.54
C ILE A 13 19.87 12.40 5.01
N THR A 14 19.98 12.50 3.68
CA THR A 14 21.17 13.05 3.01
C THR A 14 20.81 14.36 2.31
N ASP A 15 21.59 15.43 2.55
CA ASP A 15 21.45 16.71 1.84
C ASP A 15 22.14 16.65 0.47
N LEU A 16 21.39 16.92 -0.59
CA LEU A 16 21.84 16.92 -1.99
C LEU A 16 22.10 18.33 -2.55
N ARG A 17 22.12 19.36 -1.68
CA ARG A 17 22.18 20.81 -1.98
C ARG A 17 20.90 21.35 -2.65
N ASN A 18 20.76 22.68 -2.67
CA ASN A 18 19.57 23.39 -3.19
C ASN A 18 18.24 22.98 -2.54
N LYS A 19 18.26 22.69 -1.23
CA LYS A 19 17.08 22.23 -0.46
C LYS A 19 16.50 20.89 -0.93
N CYS A 20 17.26 20.09 -1.67
CA CYS A 20 16.89 18.71 -2.01
C CYS A 20 17.46 17.74 -0.96
N TYR A 21 16.62 16.84 -0.44
CA TYR A 21 16.98 15.85 0.56
C TYR A 21 16.59 14.45 0.07
N LEU A 22 17.45 13.46 0.32
CA LEU A 22 17.17 12.05 0.09
C LEU A 22 16.84 11.38 1.42
N PHE A 23 15.71 10.70 1.49
CA PHE A 23 15.27 9.94 2.66
C PHE A 23 15.39 8.44 2.39
N GLN A 24 16.24 7.75 3.13
CA GLN A 24 16.48 6.32 3.03
C GLN A 24 15.91 5.62 4.27
N PHE A 25 14.82 4.88 4.12
CA PHE A 25 14.17 4.14 5.20
C PHE A 25 14.84 2.77 5.36
N PHE A 26 15.20 2.40 6.59
CA PHE A 26 15.97 1.19 6.89
C PHE A 26 15.09 -0.02 7.27
N ASN A 27 13.75 0.12 7.23
CA ASN A 27 12.82 -1.01 7.35
C ASN A 27 11.74 -0.96 6.27
N GLU A 28 11.61 -2.05 5.52
CA GLU A 28 10.73 -2.17 4.36
C GLU A 28 9.22 -2.18 4.71
N VAL A 29 8.85 -2.27 5.99
CA VAL A 29 7.44 -2.13 6.44
C VAL A 29 6.95 -0.67 6.37
N ASP A 30 7.87 0.29 6.31
CA ASP A 30 7.56 1.73 6.42
C ASP A 30 7.09 2.39 5.11
N ALA A 31 7.25 1.72 3.96
CA ALA A 31 6.79 2.19 2.65
C ALA A 31 6.22 1.03 1.81
N GLN A 32 4.89 0.91 1.76
CA GLN A 32 4.23 -0.15 0.99
C GLN A 32 3.73 0.36 -0.36
N ARG A 33 3.89 -0.48 -1.38
CA ARG A 33 3.28 -0.26 -2.70
C ARG A 33 1.92 -0.91 -2.71
N VAL A 34 0.92 -0.17 -3.17
CA VAL A 34 -0.45 -0.66 -3.28
C VAL A 34 -0.93 -0.49 -4.71
N GLU A 35 -1.40 -1.60 -5.28
CA GLU A 35 -2.15 -1.63 -6.52
C GLU A 35 -3.64 -1.50 -6.23
N ILE A 36 -4.32 -0.67 -7.00
CA ILE A 36 -5.75 -0.39 -6.89
C ILE A 36 -6.41 -0.86 -8.16
N HIS A 37 -7.20 -1.91 -8.03
CA HIS A 37 -7.84 -2.63 -9.14
C HIS A 37 -9.31 -2.24 -9.27
N GLU A 38 -9.89 -2.60 -10.42
CA GLU A 38 -11.32 -2.42 -10.74
C GLU A 38 -11.78 -0.96 -10.77
N LEU A 39 -10.84 -0.06 -11.10
CA LEU A 39 -11.12 1.34 -11.34
C LEU A 39 -11.36 1.62 -12.82
N PRO A 40 -12.40 2.39 -13.18
CA PRO A 40 -12.53 2.97 -14.51
C PRO A 40 -11.30 3.80 -14.87
N ALA A 41 -10.83 3.69 -16.12
CA ALA A 41 -9.65 4.41 -16.60
C ALA A 41 -9.75 5.95 -16.43
N GLY A 42 -10.96 6.51 -16.48
CA GLY A 42 -11.19 7.95 -16.25
C GLY A 42 -10.98 8.42 -14.79
N LEU A 43 -10.93 7.50 -13.82
CA LEU A 43 -10.73 7.80 -12.39
C LEU A 43 -9.28 7.61 -11.93
N MET A 44 -8.42 7.16 -12.83
CA MET A 44 -7.04 6.79 -12.56
C MET A 44 -6.08 8.00 -12.59
N SER A 45 -6.41 9.04 -11.81
CA SER A 45 -5.70 10.32 -11.72
C SER A 45 -4.86 10.47 -10.45
N GLU A 46 -3.91 11.41 -10.44
CA GLU A 46 -3.12 11.72 -9.24
C GLU A 46 -3.99 12.19 -8.06
N SER A 47 -5.03 12.99 -8.33
CA SER A 47 -5.97 13.42 -7.29
C SER A 47 -6.66 12.23 -6.64
N MET A 48 -7.06 11.24 -7.43
CA MET A 48 -7.67 10.01 -6.92
C MET A 48 -6.63 9.15 -6.18
N ALA A 49 -5.40 9.06 -6.69
CA ALA A 49 -4.29 8.40 -6.02
C ALA A 49 -4.05 8.96 -4.61
N ARG A 50 -4.02 10.28 -4.46
CA ARG A 50 -3.93 10.96 -3.15
C ARG A 50 -5.10 10.58 -2.24
N GLN A 51 -6.34 10.64 -2.73
CA GLN A 51 -7.54 10.26 -1.96
C GLN A 51 -7.54 8.79 -1.50
N PHE A 52 -6.93 7.88 -2.26
CA PHE A 52 -6.74 6.49 -1.81
C PHE A 52 -5.61 6.37 -0.83
N SER A 53 -4.47 7.00 -1.09
CA SER A 53 -3.33 6.95 -0.17
C SER A 53 -3.70 7.54 1.19
N ASP A 54 -4.42 8.66 1.25
CA ASP A 54 -4.91 9.25 2.50
C ASP A 54 -5.94 8.36 3.21
N PHE A 55 -6.72 7.61 2.43
CA PHE A 55 -7.60 6.59 2.99
C PHE A 55 -6.80 5.41 3.56
N LEU A 56 -5.70 5.00 2.94
CA LEU A 56 -4.91 3.85 3.38
C LEU A 56 -3.93 4.21 4.52
N GLY A 57 -3.36 5.41 4.49
CA GLY A 57 -2.29 5.87 5.37
C GLY A 57 -1.81 7.26 4.93
N LYS A 58 -0.48 7.45 4.78
CA LYS A 58 0.11 8.70 4.29
C LYS A 58 0.58 8.56 2.85
N PHE A 59 0.14 9.46 1.97
CA PHE A 59 0.64 9.54 0.59
C PHE A 59 2.16 9.80 0.56
N LEU A 60 2.89 8.96 -0.18
CA LEU A 60 4.30 9.18 -0.48
C LEU A 60 4.47 9.54 -1.95
N ASP A 61 3.98 8.68 -2.85
CA ASP A 61 4.13 8.90 -4.28
C ASP A 61 3.05 8.17 -5.12
N TYR A 62 2.95 8.54 -6.39
CA TYR A 62 2.08 7.97 -7.40
C TYR A 62 2.90 7.62 -8.64
N ASP A 63 2.71 6.42 -9.19
CA ASP A 63 3.50 5.99 -10.35
C ASP A 63 3.08 6.72 -11.63
N THR A 64 3.79 7.81 -11.95
CA THR A 64 3.63 8.56 -13.21
C THR A 64 4.31 7.90 -14.40
N SER A 65 5.16 6.88 -14.19
CA SER A 65 5.95 6.26 -15.26
C SER A 65 5.13 5.32 -16.16
N ILE A 66 3.89 5.04 -15.77
CA ILE A 66 2.94 4.19 -16.50
C ILE A 66 1.96 5.05 -17.36
N SER A 67 2.12 6.38 -17.39
CA SER A 67 1.18 7.33 -18.03
C SER A 67 0.89 7.13 -19.52
N PHE A 68 1.61 6.24 -20.23
CA PHE A 68 1.48 6.04 -21.69
C PHE A 68 1.00 4.64 -22.13
N SER A 69 0.63 3.74 -21.20
CA SER A 69 0.14 2.41 -21.59
C SER A 69 -1.39 2.35 -21.65
N SER A 70 -1.94 2.25 -22.86
CA SER A 70 -3.38 2.18 -23.17
C SER A 70 -4.13 0.97 -22.55
N ASN A 71 -3.41 0.04 -21.91
CA ASN A 71 -3.93 -1.21 -21.34
C ASN A 71 -3.82 -1.28 -19.81
N ARG A 72 -3.83 -0.14 -19.12
CA ARG A 72 -3.67 -0.11 -17.67
C ARG A 72 -4.93 -0.62 -16.96
N THR A 73 -4.80 -1.75 -16.27
CA THR A 73 -5.91 -2.38 -15.52
C THR A 73 -5.95 -2.00 -14.04
N TYR A 74 -4.94 -1.30 -13.53
CA TYR A 74 -4.84 -0.88 -12.13
C TYR A 74 -4.02 0.40 -11.95
N MET A 75 -4.20 1.06 -10.81
CA MET A 75 -3.42 2.21 -10.38
C MET A 75 -2.41 1.80 -9.31
N ARG A 76 -1.16 2.26 -9.38
CA ARG A 76 -0.13 1.95 -8.37
C ARG A 76 0.23 3.20 -7.57
N ILE A 77 0.21 3.08 -6.24
CA ILE A 77 0.54 4.15 -5.29
C ILE A 77 1.57 3.67 -4.28
N HIS A 78 2.32 4.62 -3.73
CA HIS A 78 3.25 4.41 -2.62
C HIS A 78 2.67 5.08 -1.38
N VAL A 79 2.49 4.30 -0.31
CA VAL A 79 1.81 4.73 0.91
C VAL A 79 2.56 4.24 2.14
N CYS A 80 2.70 5.10 3.14
CA CYS A 80 3.14 4.72 4.47
C CYS A 80 1.91 4.27 5.28
N LEU A 81 1.85 2.99 5.65
CA LEU A 81 0.70 2.41 6.35
C LEU A 81 0.90 2.38 7.86
N ASP A 82 -0.20 2.50 8.60
CA ASP A 82 -0.21 2.23 10.03
C ASP A 82 -0.38 0.73 10.29
N VAL A 83 0.71 0.07 10.68
CA VAL A 83 0.77 -1.38 11.00
C VAL A 83 -0.11 -1.79 12.18
N THR A 84 -0.54 -0.83 13.00
CA THR A 84 -1.42 -1.07 14.15
C THR A 84 -2.88 -1.12 13.73
N THR A 85 -3.21 -0.64 12.52
CA THR A 85 -4.53 -0.71 11.94
C THR A 85 -4.68 -1.93 11.03
N PRO A 86 -5.89 -2.50 10.91
CA PRO A 86 -6.16 -3.52 9.92
C PRO A 86 -5.93 -2.98 8.50
N LEU A 87 -5.34 -3.79 7.63
CA LEU A 87 -5.23 -3.51 6.21
C LEU A 87 -6.62 -3.29 5.61
N LYS A 88 -6.72 -2.37 4.67
CA LYS A 88 -7.98 -2.06 3.98
C LYS A 88 -8.06 -2.86 2.68
N CYS A 89 -9.16 -3.58 2.47
CA CYS A 89 -9.30 -4.44 1.28
C CYS A 89 -9.94 -3.72 0.09
N LYS A 90 -10.90 -2.83 0.36
CA LYS A 90 -11.59 -2.07 -0.68
C LYS A 90 -12.15 -0.75 -0.18
N LYS A 91 -12.39 0.19 -1.09
CA LYS A 91 -13.08 1.46 -0.84
C LYS A 91 -14.26 1.61 -1.80
N LYS A 92 -15.42 1.96 -1.25
CA LYS A 92 -16.60 2.36 -2.03
C LYS A 92 -16.39 3.77 -2.58
N ILE A 93 -16.69 3.95 -3.85
CA ILE A 93 -16.55 5.22 -4.57
C ILE A 93 -17.87 5.48 -5.28
N GLU A 94 -18.30 6.73 -5.24
CA GLU A 94 -19.40 7.21 -6.04
C GLU A 94 -18.86 7.99 -7.24
N VAL A 95 -19.32 7.60 -8.43
CA VAL A 95 -18.93 8.18 -9.72
C VAL A 95 -20.08 9.04 -10.22
N SER A 96 -19.78 10.00 -11.11
CA SER A 96 -20.76 10.83 -11.78
C SER A 96 -21.95 10.01 -12.30
N GLY A 97 -23.17 10.43 -11.95
CA GLY A 97 -24.39 9.71 -12.29
C GLY A 97 -24.86 8.68 -11.25
N GLY A 98 -24.30 8.70 -10.04
CA GLY A 98 -24.74 7.84 -8.92
C GLY A 98 -24.26 6.39 -9.01
N LEU A 99 -23.35 6.10 -9.95
CA LEU A 99 -22.76 4.77 -10.09
C LEU A 99 -21.81 4.50 -8.92
N ILE A 100 -22.02 3.40 -8.22
CA ILE A 100 -21.15 2.96 -7.13
C ILE A 100 -20.16 1.93 -7.66
N VAL A 101 -18.86 2.17 -7.42
CA VAL A 101 -17.76 1.27 -7.77
C VAL A 101 -16.94 0.96 -6.52
N TYR A 102 -16.34 -0.22 -6.46
CA TYR A 102 -15.39 -0.59 -5.41
C TYR A 102 -13.98 -0.62 -5.96
N ALA A 103 -13.09 0.22 -5.41
CA ALA A 103 -11.66 0.08 -5.62
C ALA A 103 -11.13 -1.03 -4.71
N HIS A 104 -10.45 -2.01 -5.28
CA HIS A 104 -9.85 -3.11 -4.54
C HIS A 104 -8.35 -2.88 -4.35
N PHE A 105 -7.88 -2.98 -3.10
CA PHE A 105 -6.49 -2.75 -2.74
C PHE A 105 -5.73 -4.07 -2.67
N LYS A 106 -4.58 -4.11 -3.35
CA LYS A 106 -3.61 -5.19 -3.28
C LYS A 106 -2.25 -4.63 -2.93
N TYR A 107 -1.63 -5.17 -1.91
CA TYR A 107 -0.37 -4.73 -1.36
C TYR A 107 0.77 -5.54 -1.98
N GLU A 108 1.77 -4.87 -2.55
CA GLU A 108 2.99 -5.52 -3.00
C GLU A 108 3.93 -5.74 -1.83
N LYS A 109 4.68 -6.84 -1.86
CA LYS A 109 5.62 -7.23 -0.79
C LYS A 109 4.99 -7.22 0.60
N LEU A 110 3.68 -7.48 0.68
CA LEU A 110 2.98 -7.55 1.96
C LEU A 110 3.62 -8.65 2.81
N SER A 111 4.18 -8.28 3.96
CA SER A 111 4.69 -9.24 4.93
C SER A 111 3.54 -10.03 5.55
N GLN A 112 3.86 -11.05 6.34
CA GLN A 112 2.83 -11.79 7.07
C GLN A 112 1.98 -10.85 7.92
N PHE A 113 0.67 -11.02 7.83
CA PHE A 113 -0.33 -10.28 8.59
C PHE A 113 -1.36 -11.25 9.15
N CYS A 114 -2.16 -10.80 10.11
CA CYS A 114 -3.18 -11.63 10.73
C CYS A 114 -4.47 -11.66 9.90
N PHE A 115 -4.89 -12.82 9.42
CA PHE A 115 -6.16 -13.02 8.69
C PHE A 115 -7.42 -12.80 9.56
N ILE A 116 -7.29 -12.84 10.88
CA ILE A 116 -8.40 -12.60 11.81
C ILE A 116 -8.66 -11.10 11.99
N CYS A 117 -7.61 -10.29 12.11
CA CYS A 117 -7.75 -8.86 12.47
C CYS A 117 -7.12 -7.88 11.48
N GLY A 118 -6.52 -8.37 10.40
CA GLY A 118 -5.93 -7.59 9.31
C GLY A 118 -4.62 -6.87 9.65
N LYS A 119 -4.03 -7.05 10.84
CA LYS A 119 -2.84 -6.28 11.28
C LYS A 119 -1.53 -6.98 10.91
N LEU A 120 -0.50 -6.20 10.57
CA LEU A 120 0.84 -6.69 10.17
C LEU A 120 1.74 -7.17 11.32
N ARG A 121 1.35 -6.89 12.56
CA ARG A 121 2.24 -7.09 13.73
C ARG A 121 2.36 -8.55 14.18
N HIS A 122 1.44 -9.44 13.82
CA HIS A 122 1.37 -10.79 14.39
C HIS A 122 0.65 -11.77 13.47
N ARG A 123 0.84 -13.07 13.73
CA ARG A 123 0.07 -14.18 13.13
C ARG A 123 -1.17 -14.51 13.95
N GLU A 124 -2.10 -15.27 13.36
CA GLU A 124 -3.38 -15.67 13.94
C GLU A 124 -3.25 -16.33 15.31
N SER A 125 -2.18 -17.11 15.53
CA SER A 125 -1.90 -17.80 16.79
C SER A 125 -1.69 -16.85 17.96
N TYR A 126 -1.18 -15.64 17.70
CA TYR A 126 -0.90 -14.62 18.71
C TYR A 126 -1.90 -13.45 18.63
N CYS A 127 -3.02 -13.64 17.94
CA CYS A 127 -4.01 -12.60 17.76
C CYS A 127 -4.78 -12.34 19.07
N PRO A 128 -4.79 -11.11 19.60
CA PRO A 128 -5.54 -10.80 20.81
C PRO A 128 -7.05 -11.05 20.67
N PHE A 129 -7.61 -10.97 19.46
CA PHE A 129 -9.02 -11.30 19.20
C PHE A 129 -9.31 -12.78 19.35
N ARG A 130 -8.36 -13.64 18.95
CA ARG A 130 -8.49 -15.10 19.09
C ARG A 130 -8.59 -15.54 20.55
N LEU A 131 -7.96 -14.80 21.46
CA LEU A 131 -7.99 -15.10 22.90
C LEU A 131 -9.30 -14.67 23.59
N ARG A 132 -10.13 -13.85 22.92
CA ARG A 132 -11.34 -13.25 23.51
C ARG A 132 -12.65 -13.76 22.90
N ILE A 133 -12.57 -14.42 21.75
CA ILE A 133 -13.72 -14.88 20.98
C ILE A 133 -13.73 -16.40 20.99
N ASP A 134 -14.93 -16.98 21.11
CA ASP A 134 -15.10 -18.43 20.98
C ASP A 134 -14.57 -18.92 19.62
N PRO A 135 -13.78 -20.01 19.57
CA PRO A 135 -13.18 -20.50 18.34
C PRO A 135 -14.17 -20.70 17.18
N SER A 136 -15.42 -21.08 17.46
CA SER A 136 -16.46 -21.29 16.43
C SER A 136 -16.97 -20.00 15.79
N LYS A 137 -16.74 -18.84 16.43
CA LYS A 137 -17.20 -17.52 15.98
C LYS A 137 -16.09 -16.69 15.31
N ILE A 138 -14.89 -17.24 15.16
CA ILE A 138 -13.77 -16.55 14.53
C ILE A 138 -14.03 -16.44 13.02
N ILE A 139 -14.09 -15.21 12.52
CA ILE A 139 -14.21 -14.91 11.09
C ILE A 139 -12.84 -14.45 10.59
N PHE A 140 -12.38 -15.06 9.50
CA PHE A 140 -11.19 -14.62 8.77
C PHE A 140 -11.61 -13.55 7.75
N GLY A 141 -11.62 -12.30 8.19
CA GLY A 141 -12.04 -11.15 7.37
C GLY A 141 -11.05 -10.73 6.29
N TRP A 142 -9.85 -11.32 6.30
CA TRP A 142 -8.79 -11.06 5.34
C TRP A 142 -8.17 -12.36 4.86
N ASP A 143 -7.67 -12.35 3.63
CA ASP A 143 -7.07 -13.50 2.99
C ASP A 143 -5.92 -13.08 2.06
N LEU A 144 -5.35 -14.07 1.36
CA LEU A 144 -4.22 -13.86 0.45
C LEU A 144 -4.55 -13.01 -0.79
N SER A 145 -5.83 -12.70 -1.06
CA SER A 145 -6.22 -11.80 -2.17
C SER A 145 -5.66 -10.38 -2.01
N LEU A 146 -5.27 -10.01 -0.79
CA LEU A 146 -4.56 -8.77 -0.51
C LEU A 146 -3.15 -8.72 -1.09
N HIS A 147 -2.53 -9.84 -1.43
CA HIS A 147 -1.23 -9.81 -2.08
C HIS A 147 -1.39 -9.43 -3.55
N ALA A 148 -0.64 -8.42 -3.99
CA ALA A 148 -0.46 -8.18 -5.42
C ALA A 148 0.29 -9.38 -6.03
N VAL A 149 -0.21 -9.88 -7.17
CA VAL A 149 0.38 -11.04 -7.85
C VAL A 149 1.77 -10.66 -8.37
N PRO A 150 2.84 -11.39 -8.03
CA PRO A 150 4.16 -11.15 -8.59
C PRO A 150 4.12 -11.38 -10.11
N ARG A 151 4.25 -10.32 -10.90
CA ARG A 151 4.37 -10.47 -12.36
C ARG A 151 5.83 -10.71 -12.72
N TRP A 152 6.15 -11.95 -13.06
CA TRP A 152 7.44 -12.27 -13.68
C TRP A 152 7.49 -11.66 -15.09
N ARG A 153 8.29 -10.59 -15.21
CA ARG A 153 8.79 -9.93 -16.42
C ARG A 153 7.74 -9.64 -17.51
N THR A 154 7.22 -8.42 -17.48
CA THR A 154 6.87 -7.69 -18.70
C THR A 154 7.60 -6.36 -18.67
N THR A 155 8.44 -6.14 -19.67
CA THR A 155 9.41 -5.05 -19.82
C THR A 155 8.71 -3.71 -19.99
N VAL A 156 8.10 -3.18 -18.93
CA VAL A 156 7.87 -1.76 -18.76
C VAL A 156 8.69 -1.39 -17.55
N VAL A 157 9.85 -0.80 -17.81
CA VAL A 157 10.74 -0.27 -16.77
C VAL A 157 9.95 0.86 -16.11
N SER A 158 9.29 0.58 -14.98
CA SER A 158 8.86 1.63 -14.08
C SER A 158 10.10 2.44 -13.70
N ARG A 159 9.96 3.76 -13.56
CA ARG A 159 11.07 4.67 -13.19
C ARG A 159 11.89 4.16 -11.99
N TRP A 160 11.27 3.33 -11.17
CA TRP A 160 11.75 2.77 -9.92
C TRP A 160 12.58 1.48 -10.06
N LEU A 161 12.86 0.99 -11.27
CA LEU A 161 13.62 -0.26 -11.51
C LEU A 161 15.15 -0.08 -11.61
N TRP A 162 15.70 1.13 -11.43
CA TRP A 162 17.15 1.39 -11.56
C TRP A 162 17.80 2.15 -10.40
N GLU A 163 17.51 1.80 -9.15
CA GLU A 163 18.31 2.30 -8.02
C GLU A 163 18.78 1.18 -7.06
N ALA A 164 18.84 -0.06 -7.54
CA ALA A 164 19.34 -1.19 -6.75
C ALA A 164 20.72 -1.71 -7.21
N ASP A 165 21.20 -1.35 -8.40
CA ASP A 165 22.48 -1.85 -8.90
C ASP A 165 23.44 -0.67 -9.13
N GLY A 166 24.32 -0.47 -8.16
CA GLY A 166 25.22 0.66 -8.08
C GLY A 166 26.36 0.68 -9.09
N SER A 167 26.95 1.87 -9.18
CA SER A 167 28.39 2.12 -9.35
C SER A 167 28.71 3.45 -8.68
#